data_AF-A0A7J6IHN4-F1
#
_entry.id   AF-A0A7J6IHN4-F1
#
_cell.length_a   1.000
_cell.length_b   1.000
_cell.length_c   1.000
_cell.angle_alpha   90.00
_cell.angle_beta   90.00
_cell.angle_gamma   90.00
#
_symmetry.space_group_name_H-M   'P 1'
#
loop_
_entity.id
_entity.type
_entity.pdbx_description
1 polymer ?
#
loop_
_entity_poly.entity_id
_entity_poly.type
_entity_poly.pdbx_seq_one_letter_code
_entity_poly.pdbx_strand_id
1 'polypeptide(L)'
;MFSGTGTTFRISRDRWKFVIDVLRIGNDIIDIVAITIIAHTIQDERHNGFVITKACRVHFNKDTKSPGSPELKWHMVTSGGEAYHHCCDKECIGPDRVNKRKLNWESTRLSIIQRAFEQEVLELRRNGKTLEQRNSKKASSAQDQSLRIQIQEQLHQLAESAHEIERQRENNHIMTDEIARLRDRGSIMAEEIVDLRGQLEAAGKQGDFPNQHMTRHQRLQQKFGEVSRENGRLKSEVHQLTETNEGLKGSNLQLSSYNAEMRARSEERKKSHEELEAARTQLKHRTKRLGQEIRRTQNRLEEVKGVSKELKTDKAQLKLDLVNAEDHNRLLESENYFSRINEQKSFDMQSKYISDLEDKMKHKDALIKQLQQNILRAQPQTPKHASMPGREELERQRHISREAHERASDLESKLDAMKAAMTDKTDEMASLEKEWSAKVAEADGMKRRYHDKDAYITNLETKLEELRGTMENVLGQVSMHQGRKRRRTEGPDFQL
;
A
#
# COMPACT_ATOMS: atom_id res chain seq x y z
N MET A 1 8.14 -0.09 -34.14
CA MET A 1 8.31 -0.28 -32.69
C MET A 1 9.72 0.15 -32.34
N PHE A 2 9.90 1.00 -31.33
CA PHE A 2 11.17 1.70 -31.09
C PHE A 2 12.08 0.91 -30.15
N SER A 3 13.37 0.82 -30.48
CA SER A 3 14.40 0.01 -29.80
C SER A 3 15.49 0.88 -29.16
N GLY A 4 15.12 1.93 -28.42
CA GLY A 4 16.06 2.92 -27.89
C GLY A 4 16.00 3.04 -26.37
N THR A 5 17.17 2.98 -25.73
CA THR A 5 17.49 3.32 -24.34
C THR A 5 17.23 4.79 -23.97
N GLY A 6 16.44 5.52 -24.76
CA GLY A 6 16.22 6.96 -24.60
C GLY A 6 15.25 7.29 -23.47
N THR A 7 15.52 8.39 -22.76
CA THR A 7 14.64 9.00 -21.74
C THR A 7 13.51 9.84 -22.35
N THR A 8 13.38 9.88 -23.67
CA THR A 8 12.41 10.73 -24.37
C THR A 8 11.73 9.95 -25.49
N PHE A 9 10.40 9.89 -25.47
CA PHE A 9 9.57 9.37 -26.57
C PHE A 9 9.12 10.52 -27.46
N ARG A 10 9.16 10.29 -28.77
CA ARG A 10 8.67 11.25 -29.77
C ARG A 10 7.65 10.57 -30.65
N ILE A 11 6.48 11.18 -30.78
CA ILE A 11 5.40 10.71 -31.63
C ILE A 11 4.91 11.90 -32.45
N SER A 12 4.95 11.79 -33.76
CA SER A 12 4.40 12.80 -34.67
C SER A 12 3.12 12.26 -35.31
N ARG A 13 2.03 13.03 -35.26
CA ARG A 13 0.76 12.71 -35.94
C ARG A 13 0.15 13.99 -36.51
N ASP A 14 -0.19 13.95 -37.79
CA ASP A 14 -0.85 15.04 -38.52
C ASP A 14 -0.18 16.41 -38.31
N ARG A 15 -0.85 17.29 -37.57
CA ARG A 15 -0.43 18.67 -37.26
C ARG A 15 0.26 18.81 -35.90
N TRP A 16 0.55 17.71 -35.20
CA TRP A 16 1.06 17.75 -33.82
C TRP A 16 2.28 16.84 -33.63
N LYS A 17 3.23 17.32 -32.83
CA LYS A 17 4.38 16.57 -32.34
C LYS A 17 4.28 16.45 -30.83
N PHE A 18 4.23 15.21 -30.35
CA PHE A 18 4.23 14.86 -28.95
C PHE A 18 5.63 14.42 -28.53
N VAL A 19 6.11 14.96 -27.42
CA VAL A 19 7.39 14.58 -26.82
C VAL A 19 7.14 14.25 -25.35
N ILE A 20 7.42 13.02 -24.94
CA ILE A 20 7.20 12.55 -23.56
C ILE A 20 8.55 12.23 -22.94
N ASP A 21 8.93 12.97 -21.91
CA ASP A 21 10.14 12.75 -21.14
C ASP A 21 9.84 11.88 -19.94
N VAL A 22 10.67 10.87 -19.72
CA VAL A 22 10.48 9.88 -18.66
C VAL A 22 11.74 9.67 -17.84
N LEU A 23 11.55 9.25 -16.59
CA LEU A 23 12.60 8.64 -15.77
C LEU A 23 12.53 7.12 -15.92
N ARG A 24 13.70 6.49 -16.04
CA ARG A 24 13.84 5.04 -16.20
C ARG A 24 14.89 4.48 -15.24
N ILE A 25 14.67 3.24 -14.78
CA ILE A 25 15.70 2.39 -14.19
C ILE A 25 15.76 1.15 -15.07
N GLY A 26 16.89 0.97 -15.77
CA GLY A 26 17.01 -0.06 -16.79
C GLY A 26 15.96 0.12 -17.89
N ASN A 27 15.12 -0.90 -18.07
CA ASN A 27 14.07 -0.91 -19.10
C ASN A 27 12.72 -0.36 -18.62
N ASP A 28 12.55 -0.18 -17.31
CA ASP A 28 11.28 0.20 -16.69
C ASP A 28 11.14 1.73 -16.63
N ILE A 29 9.96 2.21 -17.05
CA ILE A 29 9.56 3.61 -16.87
C ILE A 29 9.05 3.78 -15.45
N ILE A 30 9.66 4.69 -14.70
CA ILE A 30 9.33 4.97 -13.31
C ILE A 30 8.38 6.14 -13.21
N ASP A 31 8.63 7.19 -14.00
CA ASP A 31 7.86 8.42 -13.93
C ASP A 31 7.86 9.14 -15.30
N ILE A 32 6.83 9.96 -15.52
CA ILE A 32 6.75 10.88 -16.66
C ILE A 32 7.11 12.28 -16.13
N VAL A 33 8.25 12.79 -16.60
CA VAL A 33 8.76 14.11 -16.20
C VAL A 33 7.94 15.21 -16.87
N ALA A 34 7.72 15.09 -18.18
CA ALA A 34 7.03 16.11 -18.94
C ALA A 34 6.37 15.54 -20.19
N ILE A 35 5.28 16.19 -20.61
CA ILE A 35 4.61 15.94 -21.88
C ILE A 35 4.59 17.24 -22.65
N THR A 36 5.24 17.27 -23.81
CA THR A 36 5.24 18.42 -24.72
C THR A 36 4.37 18.16 -25.93
N ILE A 37 3.56 19.14 -26.30
CA ILE A 37 2.69 19.13 -27.47
C ILE A 37 3.04 20.35 -28.33
N ILE A 38 3.51 20.14 -29.54
CA ILE A 38 3.95 21.20 -30.48
C ILE A 38 3.14 21.11 -31.76
N ALA A 39 2.67 22.25 -32.29
CA ALA A 39 2.02 22.32 -33.60
C ALA A 39 3.07 22.23 -34.72
N HIS A 40 2.93 21.27 -35.63
CA HIS A 40 3.86 21.02 -36.74
C HIS A 40 3.75 22.08 -37.85
N THR A 41 2.55 22.61 -38.09
CA THR A 41 2.23 23.47 -39.26
C THR A 41 2.25 24.97 -38.96
N ILE A 42 2.40 25.38 -37.70
CA ILE A 42 2.40 26.78 -37.28
C ILE A 42 3.61 26.97 -36.37
N GLN A 43 4.78 27.23 -36.97
CA GLN A 43 5.93 27.76 -36.21
C GLN A 43 5.79 29.28 -36.13
N ASP A 44 4.82 29.74 -35.34
CA ASP A 44 4.78 31.14 -34.91
C ASP A 44 5.94 31.34 -33.92
N GLU A 45 6.76 32.39 -34.07
CA GLU A 45 7.83 32.70 -33.11
C GLU A 45 7.30 32.78 -31.67
N ARG A 46 6.02 33.13 -31.49
CA ARG A 46 5.38 33.35 -30.19
C ARG A 46 4.58 32.16 -29.64
N HIS A 47 4.11 31.22 -30.47
CA HIS A 47 3.21 30.15 -30.01
C HIS A 47 3.44 28.83 -30.78
N ASN A 48 4.34 27.99 -30.28
CA ASN A 48 4.65 26.71 -30.93
C ASN A 48 3.95 25.53 -30.26
N GLY A 49 3.58 25.66 -28.98
CA GLY A 49 2.90 24.61 -28.25
C GLY A 49 3.03 24.76 -26.73
N PHE A 50 2.87 23.64 -26.01
CA PHE A 50 2.87 23.60 -24.56
C PHE A 50 3.66 22.42 -23.99
N VAL A 51 4.36 22.63 -22.88
CA VAL A 51 4.92 21.61 -21.99
C VAL A 51 4.02 21.49 -20.77
N ILE A 52 3.61 20.27 -20.44
CA ILE A 52 2.94 19.90 -19.20
C ILE A 52 4.00 19.25 -18.32
N THR A 53 4.26 19.82 -17.14
CA THR A 53 5.17 19.26 -16.14
C THR A 53 4.60 19.47 -14.74
N LYS A 54 5.19 18.85 -13.72
CA LYS A 54 4.81 19.06 -12.33
C LYS A 54 4.86 20.55 -11.98
N ALA A 55 3.82 21.03 -11.30
CA ALA A 55 3.73 22.40 -10.81
C ALA A 55 4.71 22.61 -9.66
N CYS A 56 5.23 23.83 -9.57
CA CYS A 56 6.06 24.24 -8.44
C CYS A 56 5.24 24.22 -7.15
N ARG A 57 5.65 23.41 -6.17
CA ARG A 57 5.03 23.41 -4.84
C ARG A 57 5.32 24.66 -4.00
N VAL A 58 6.29 25.49 -4.41
CA VAL A 58 6.66 26.72 -3.70
C VAL A 58 5.63 27.83 -3.94
N HIS A 59 5.02 27.89 -5.12
CA HIS A 59 4.02 28.91 -5.46
C HIS A 59 2.73 28.21 -5.88
N PHE A 60 1.86 27.98 -4.90
CA PHE A 60 0.53 27.43 -5.12
C PHE A 60 -0.25 28.37 -6.01
N ASN A 61 -0.65 27.89 -7.18
CA ASN A 61 -1.27 28.71 -8.22
C ASN A 61 -2.71 29.06 -7.77
N LYS A 62 -2.91 30.24 -7.19
CA LYS A 62 -4.26 30.68 -6.76
C LYS A 62 -5.15 31.05 -7.95
N ASP A 63 -4.55 31.46 -9.06
CA ASP A 63 -5.26 31.84 -10.26
C ASP A 63 -4.80 30.96 -11.42
N THR A 64 -5.63 30.03 -11.86
CA THR A 64 -5.71 29.64 -13.28
C THR A 64 -6.87 28.67 -13.47
N LYS A 65 -7.82 29.07 -14.30
CA LYS A 65 -8.84 28.21 -14.92
C LYS A 65 -8.22 27.23 -15.92
N SER A 66 -7.04 26.69 -15.63
CA SER A 66 -6.34 25.76 -16.50
C SER A 66 -6.81 24.33 -16.18
N PRO A 67 -7.22 23.55 -17.19
CA PRO A 67 -7.66 22.18 -16.97
C PRO A 67 -6.49 21.32 -16.49
N GLY A 68 -6.62 20.71 -15.31
CA GLY A 68 -5.62 19.79 -14.77
C GLY A 68 -5.69 19.55 -13.27
N SER A 69 -4.94 18.54 -12.82
CA SER A 69 -4.61 18.32 -11.40
C SER A 69 -3.84 19.54 -10.86
N PRO A 70 -4.05 19.96 -9.60
CA PRO A 70 -3.30 21.07 -8.98
C PRO A 70 -1.78 20.86 -8.98
N GLU A 71 -1.33 19.63 -9.20
CA GLU A 71 0.07 19.24 -9.25
C GLU A 71 0.70 19.38 -10.64
N LEU A 72 -0.05 19.75 -11.68
CA LEU A 72 0.45 19.88 -13.05
C LEU A 72 0.28 21.30 -13.57
N LYS A 73 1.27 21.77 -14.33
CA LYS A 73 1.25 23.10 -14.95
C LYS A 73 1.57 23.03 -16.43
N TRP A 74 0.82 23.83 -17.18
CA TRP A 74 1.01 24.05 -18.61
C TRP A 74 1.92 25.25 -18.82
N HIS A 75 2.92 25.08 -19.67
CA HIS A 75 3.94 26.07 -19.97
C HIS A 75 4.04 26.25 -21.48
N MET A 76 3.91 27.48 -21.94
CA MET A 76 3.99 27.77 -23.37
C MET A 76 5.43 27.61 -23.88
N VAL A 77 5.56 27.07 -25.09
CA VAL A 77 6.84 26.87 -25.78
C VAL A 77 6.90 27.78 -27.00
N THR A 78 7.98 28.55 -27.10
CA THR A 78 8.22 29.53 -28.16
C THR A 78 9.53 29.23 -28.90
N SER A 79 9.55 29.50 -30.21
CA SER A 79 10.70 29.38 -31.11
C SER A 79 11.43 30.72 -31.30
N GLY A 80 10.84 31.81 -30.79
CA GLY A 80 11.43 33.15 -30.80
C GLY A 80 12.38 33.43 -29.62
N GLY A 81 12.53 32.49 -28.69
CA GLY A 81 13.35 32.68 -27.48
C GLY A 81 12.77 33.67 -26.47
N GLU A 82 11.49 34.04 -26.60
CA GLU A 82 10.79 34.86 -25.61
C GLU A 82 10.72 34.11 -24.27
N ALA A 83 11.07 34.80 -23.19
CA ALA A 83 11.41 34.24 -21.89
C ALA A 83 10.27 33.40 -21.29
N TYR A 84 10.60 32.17 -20.93
CA TYR A 84 9.74 31.30 -20.14
C TYR A 84 9.46 31.91 -18.75
N HIS A 85 8.18 32.18 -18.47
CA HIS A 85 7.72 32.61 -17.14
C HIS A 85 7.32 31.38 -16.31
N HIS A 86 8.29 30.81 -15.61
CA HIS A 86 8.02 29.89 -14.51
C HIS A 86 7.32 30.65 -13.38
N CYS A 87 6.41 30.03 -12.61
CA CYS A 87 5.72 30.66 -11.47
C CYS A 87 6.63 31.17 -10.34
N CYS A 88 7.95 31.13 -10.49
CA CYS A 88 8.87 31.70 -9.52
C CYS A 88 9.30 33.13 -9.86
N ASP A 89 8.75 33.75 -10.93
CA ASP A 89 8.84 35.17 -11.32
C ASP A 89 10.23 35.83 -11.22
N LYS A 90 11.29 35.03 -11.15
CA LYS A 90 12.61 35.39 -11.59
C LYS A 90 12.66 34.90 -13.02
N GLU A 91 12.49 35.82 -13.97
CA GLU A 91 12.79 35.55 -15.37
C GLU A 91 14.05 34.68 -15.42
N CYS A 92 13.99 33.54 -16.11
CA CYS A 92 15.20 32.79 -16.42
C CYS A 92 15.97 33.55 -17.50
N ILE A 93 16.38 34.79 -17.20
CA ILE A 93 17.49 35.44 -17.89
C ILE A 93 18.71 34.71 -17.36
N GLY A 94 19.15 33.68 -18.09
CA GLY A 94 20.49 33.14 -17.88
C GLY A 94 21.51 34.29 -17.97
N PRO A 95 22.65 34.18 -17.26
CA PRO A 95 23.69 35.22 -17.26
C PRO A 95 24.24 35.55 -18.67
N ASP A 96 23.95 34.73 -19.68
CA ASP A 96 24.40 34.92 -21.05
C ASP A 96 23.36 35.61 -21.95
N ARG A 97 23.15 36.91 -21.76
CA ARG A 97 22.53 37.77 -22.80
C ARG A 97 23.47 38.04 -23.99
N VAL A 98 24.56 37.30 -24.14
CA VAL A 98 25.65 37.66 -25.07
C VAL A 98 25.54 37.00 -26.45
N ASN A 99 24.65 36.04 -26.69
CA ASN A 99 24.48 35.49 -28.04
C ASN A 99 23.01 35.24 -28.41
N LYS A 100 22.48 36.11 -29.27
CA LYS A 100 21.18 36.01 -29.96
C LYS A 100 21.14 34.84 -30.96
N ARG A 101 21.53 33.63 -30.57
CA ARG A 101 21.22 32.44 -31.37
C ARG A 101 19.74 32.18 -31.21
N LYS A 102 18.99 32.13 -32.33
CA LYS A 102 17.56 31.80 -32.36
C LYS A 102 17.33 30.51 -31.56
N LEU A 103 16.75 30.65 -30.37
CA LEU A 103 16.40 29.52 -29.51
C LEU A 103 15.21 28.82 -30.13
N ASN A 104 15.37 27.58 -30.58
CA ASN A 104 14.25 26.81 -31.08
C ASN A 104 13.34 26.36 -29.92
N TRP A 105 12.09 25.97 -30.22
CA TRP A 105 11.15 25.47 -29.22
C TRP A 105 11.71 24.29 -28.39
N GLU A 106 12.66 23.54 -28.94
CA GLU A 106 13.28 22.40 -28.26
C GLU A 106 14.19 22.87 -27.12
N SER A 107 14.94 23.96 -27.31
CA SER A 107 15.70 24.62 -26.24
C SER A 107 14.76 25.13 -25.14
N THR A 108 13.69 25.84 -25.50
CA THR A 108 12.69 26.34 -24.54
C THR A 108 12.08 25.21 -23.73
N ARG A 109 11.67 24.11 -24.38
CA ARG A 109 11.17 22.90 -23.72
C ARG A 109 12.19 22.33 -22.72
N LEU A 110 13.44 22.15 -23.13
CA LEU A 110 14.47 21.55 -22.28
C LEU A 110 14.75 22.42 -21.05
N SER A 111 14.76 23.75 -21.20
CA SER A 111 14.91 24.67 -20.07
C SER A 111 13.75 24.57 -19.08
N ILE A 112 12.51 24.42 -19.56
CA ILE A 112 11.33 24.20 -18.71
C ILE A 112 11.49 22.92 -17.89
N ILE A 113 11.85 21.82 -18.55
CA ILE A 113 12.01 20.49 -17.93
C ILE A 113 13.15 20.51 -16.90
N GLN A 114 14.30 21.06 -17.28
CA GLN A 114 15.45 21.17 -16.39
C GLN A 114 15.09 21.94 -15.12
N ARG A 115 14.36 23.05 -15.26
CA ARG A 115 13.98 23.87 -14.11
C ARG A 115 12.99 23.16 -13.18
N ALA A 116 12.03 22.43 -13.74
CA ALA A 116 11.10 21.61 -12.96
C ALA A 116 11.87 20.53 -12.17
N PHE A 117 12.83 19.86 -12.80
CA PHE A 117 13.68 18.86 -12.15
C PHE A 117 14.55 19.45 -11.04
N GLU A 118 15.18 20.62 -11.27
CA GLU A 118 15.96 21.33 -10.25
C GLU A 118 15.13 21.62 -8.99
N GLN A 119 13.85 21.95 -9.14
CA GLN A 119 12.95 22.20 -8.02
C GLN A 119 12.59 20.93 -7.26
N GLU A 120 12.31 19.84 -7.97
CA GLU A 120 12.06 18.53 -7.35
C GLU A 120 13.26 18.06 -6.54
N VAL A 121 14.48 18.22 -7.06
CA VAL A 121 15.73 17.92 -6.34
C VAL A 121 15.88 18.79 -5.09
N LEU A 122 15.59 20.09 -5.19
CA LEU A 122 15.64 20.99 -4.03
C LEU A 122 14.63 20.60 -2.95
N GLU A 123 13.42 20.19 -3.33
CA GLU A 123 12.39 19.72 -2.41
C GLU A 123 12.81 18.40 -1.75
N LEU A 124 13.29 17.43 -2.51
CA LEU A 124 13.81 16.17 -1.97
C LEU A 124 14.93 16.42 -0.95
N ARG A 125 15.82 17.39 -1.22
CA ARG A 125 16.86 17.80 -0.26
C ARG A 125 16.28 18.43 1.01
N ARG A 126 15.24 19.28 0.90
CA ARG A 126 14.55 19.86 2.08
C ARG A 126 13.85 18.79 2.90
N ASN A 127 13.18 17.84 2.25
CA ASN A 127 12.51 16.73 2.90
C ASN A 127 13.51 15.80 3.58
N GLY A 128 14.64 15.50 2.91
CA GLY A 128 15.76 14.75 3.48
C GLY A 128 16.30 15.40 4.76
N LYS A 129 16.60 16.71 4.72
CA LYS A 129 17.02 17.46 5.92
C LYS A 129 15.99 17.43 7.04
N THR A 130 14.70 17.51 6.71
CA THR A 130 13.60 17.46 7.69
C THR A 130 13.49 16.08 8.33
N LEU A 131 13.65 15.02 7.54
CA LEU A 131 13.71 13.63 8.00
C LEU A 131 14.94 13.39 8.89
N GLU A 132 16.11 13.86 8.47
CA GLU A 132 17.34 13.82 9.27
C GLU A 132 17.17 14.56 10.60
N GLN A 133 16.56 15.75 10.61
CA GLN A 133 16.25 16.49 11.84
C GLN A 133 15.25 15.76 12.74
N ARG A 134 14.26 15.06 12.17
CA ARG A 134 13.33 14.23 12.96
C ARG A 134 14.03 13.01 13.54
N ASN A 135 14.92 12.38 12.78
CA ASN A 135 15.70 11.24 13.25
C ASN A 135 16.74 11.65 14.29
N SER A 136 17.40 12.80 14.13
CA SER A 136 18.32 13.33 15.13
C SER A 136 17.60 13.74 16.41
N LYS A 137 16.40 14.34 16.32
CA LYS A 137 15.55 14.62 17.50
C LYS A 137 15.04 13.36 18.20
N LYS A 138 14.81 12.27 17.45
CA LYS A 138 14.49 10.96 18.03
C LYS A 138 15.70 10.31 18.70
N ALA A 139 16.89 10.44 18.11
CA ALA A 139 18.14 9.96 18.68
C ALA A 139 18.62 10.80 19.89
N SER A 140 18.28 12.10 19.92
CA SER A 140 18.53 13.02 21.04
C SER A 140 17.32 13.13 21.98
N SER A 141 16.37 12.20 21.91
CA SER A 141 15.25 12.16 22.83
C SER A 141 15.80 12.04 24.25
N ALA A 142 15.39 12.95 25.14
CA ALA A 142 15.75 12.92 26.56
C ALA A 142 15.48 11.55 27.21
N GLN A 143 14.57 10.75 26.64
CA GLN A 143 14.29 9.40 27.08
C GLN A 143 15.42 8.41 26.74
N ASP A 144 16.05 8.51 25.56
CA ASP A 144 17.18 7.64 25.19
C ASP A 144 18.44 8.03 25.96
N GLN A 145 18.65 9.34 26.18
CA GLN A 145 19.74 9.84 27.01
C GLN A 145 19.53 9.47 28.49
N SER A 146 18.28 9.55 28.99
CA SER A 146 17.92 9.08 30.34
C SER A 146 18.17 7.58 30.50
N LEU A 147 17.78 6.75 29.52
CA LEU A 147 18.03 5.31 29.54
C LEU A 147 19.53 4.99 29.55
N ARG A 148 20.33 5.71 28.74
CA ARG A 148 21.80 5.55 28.73
C ARG A 148 22.44 5.89 30.06
N ILE A 149 22.04 7.00 30.68
CA ILE A 149 22.51 7.39 32.02
C ILE A 149 22.10 6.32 33.05
N GLN A 150 20.85 5.83 32.99
CA GLN A 150 20.36 4.79 33.90
C GLN A 150 21.13 3.47 33.75
N ILE A 151 21.48 3.09 32.52
CA ILE A 151 22.31 1.91 32.24
C ILE A 151 23.73 2.12 32.77
N GLN A 152 24.33 3.30 32.58
CA GLN A 152 25.66 3.60 33.13
C GLN A 152 25.67 3.58 34.66
N GLU A 153 24.65 4.14 35.30
CA GLU A 153 24.47 4.11 36.76
C GLU A 153 24.39 2.68 37.27
N GLN A 154 23.58 1.82 36.62
CA GLN A 154 23.46 0.41 36.98
C GLN A 154 24.76 -0.36 36.79
N LEU A 155 25.51 -0.08 35.73
CA LEU A 155 26.83 -0.70 35.52
C LEU A 155 27.84 -0.25 36.59
N HIS A 156 27.81 1.01 37.00
CA HIS A 156 28.67 1.53 38.06
C HIS A 156 28.35 0.89 39.42
N GLN A 157 27.06 0.80 39.78
CA GLN A 157 26.61 0.11 41.00
C GLN A 157 27.00 -1.37 41.01
N LEU A 158 26.91 -2.05 39.85
CA LEU A 158 27.37 -3.43 39.72
C LEU A 158 28.88 -3.55 39.94
N ALA A 159 29.68 -2.63 39.38
CA ALA A 159 31.12 -2.61 39.58
C ALA A 159 31.52 -2.38 41.05
N GLU A 160 30.86 -1.45 41.74
CA GLU A 160 31.07 -1.21 43.17
C GLU A 160 30.72 -2.44 44.02
N SER A 161 29.58 -3.08 43.74
CA SER A 161 29.18 -4.30 44.45
C SER A 161 30.15 -5.45 44.22
N ALA A 162 30.71 -5.59 43.00
CA ALA A 162 31.73 -6.59 42.70
C ALA A 162 33.01 -6.33 43.52
N HIS A 163 33.48 -5.08 43.58
CA HIS A 163 34.64 -4.72 44.41
C HIS A 163 34.41 -4.95 45.91
N GLU A 164 33.19 -4.71 46.40
CA GLU A 164 32.84 -4.99 47.80
C GLU A 164 32.85 -6.50 48.09
N ILE A 165 32.33 -7.33 47.17
CA ILE A 165 32.40 -8.79 47.29
C ILE A 165 33.86 -9.28 47.31
N GLU A 166 34.72 -8.68 46.48
CA GLU A 166 36.16 -9.00 46.46
C GLU A 166 36.82 -8.68 47.82
N ARG A 167 36.55 -7.50 48.39
CA ARG A 167 37.02 -7.12 49.73
C ARG A 167 36.52 -8.05 50.82
N GLN A 168 35.25 -8.46 50.75
CA GLN A 168 34.70 -9.43 51.72
C GLN A 168 35.35 -10.81 51.60
N ARG A 169 35.66 -11.27 50.38
CA ARG A 169 36.39 -12.52 50.16
C ARG A 169 37.78 -12.47 50.77
N GLU A 170 38.48 -11.36 50.60
CA GLU A 170 39.82 -11.17 51.17
C GLU A 170 39.78 -11.13 52.70
N ASN A 171 38.83 -10.39 53.29
CA ASN A 171 38.62 -10.41 54.75
C ASN A 171 38.27 -11.81 55.28
N ASN A 172 37.42 -12.55 54.57
CA ASN A 172 37.10 -13.93 54.95
C ASN A 172 38.33 -14.84 54.87
N HIS A 173 39.20 -14.63 53.89
CA HIS A 173 40.46 -15.38 53.78
C HIS A 173 41.37 -15.09 54.99
N ILE A 174 41.55 -13.82 55.35
CA ILE A 174 42.30 -13.40 56.54
C ILE A 174 41.71 -14.02 57.82
N MET A 175 40.39 -13.97 58.00
CA MET A 175 39.73 -14.59 59.15
C MET A 175 39.91 -16.11 59.18
N THR A 176 39.91 -16.77 58.03
CA THR A 176 40.13 -18.22 57.94
C THR A 176 41.55 -18.58 58.38
N ASP A 177 42.55 -17.79 57.99
CA ASP A 177 43.93 -17.95 58.42
C ASP A 177 44.11 -17.67 59.92
N GLU A 178 43.45 -16.65 60.46
CA GLU A 178 43.45 -16.34 61.89
C GLU A 178 42.87 -17.51 62.72
N ILE A 179 41.75 -18.11 62.27
CA ILE A 179 41.15 -19.28 62.90
C ILE A 179 42.11 -20.48 62.87
N ALA A 180 42.83 -20.69 61.76
CA ALA A 180 43.84 -21.75 61.67
C ALA A 180 44.97 -21.54 62.69
N ARG A 181 45.51 -20.31 62.80
CA ARG A 181 46.56 -19.97 63.79
C ARG A 181 46.08 -20.15 65.22
N LEU A 182 44.86 -19.73 65.54
CA LEU A 182 44.28 -19.91 66.87
C LEU A 182 44.09 -21.39 67.22
N ARG A 183 43.70 -22.22 66.24
CA ARG A 183 43.58 -23.66 66.42
C ARG A 183 44.94 -24.30 66.72
N ASP A 184 45.99 -23.95 65.98
CA ASP A 184 47.34 -24.45 66.21
C ASP A 184 47.86 -24.04 67.60
N ARG A 185 47.65 -22.77 67.98
CA ARG A 185 48.02 -22.27 69.32
C ARG A 185 47.25 -22.99 70.42
N GLY A 186 45.98 -23.29 70.19
CA GLY A 186 45.16 -24.12 71.08
C GLY A 186 45.71 -25.54 71.25
N SER A 187 46.22 -26.14 70.17
CA SER A 187 46.86 -27.47 70.21
C SER A 187 48.12 -27.46 71.07
N ILE A 188 48.98 -26.45 70.90
CA ILE A 188 50.22 -26.29 71.68
C ILE A 188 49.90 -26.13 73.17
N MET A 189 48.94 -25.25 73.51
CA MET A 189 48.53 -25.08 74.91
C MET A 189 47.92 -26.35 75.50
N ALA A 190 47.21 -27.16 74.71
CA ALA A 190 46.67 -28.43 75.17
C ALA A 190 47.78 -29.44 75.49
N GLU A 191 48.84 -29.50 74.68
CA GLU A 191 50.03 -30.31 74.95
C GLU A 191 50.75 -29.84 76.22
N GLU A 192 50.95 -28.53 76.39
CA GLU A 192 51.55 -27.96 77.61
C GLU A 192 50.73 -28.27 78.87
N ILE A 193 49.40 -28.25 78.79
CA ILE A 193 48.53 -28.62 79.91
C ILE A 193 48.71 -30.09 80.28
N VAL A 194 48.80 -30.98 79.29
CA VAL A 194 49.05 -32.42 79.54
C VAL A 194 50.41 -32.61 80.20
N ASP A 195 51.44 -31.91 79.73
CA ASP A 195 52.80 -32.03 80.25
C ASP A 195 52.91 -31.46 81.68
N LEU A 196 52.31 -30.29 81.94
CA LEU A 196 52.21 -29.71 83.28
C LEU A 196 51.40 -30.60 84.23
N ARG A 197 50.37 -31.30 83.74
CA ARG A 197 49.63 -32.28 84.55
C ARG A 197 50.52 -33.46 84.96
N GLY A 198 51.33 -33.97 84.02
CA GLY A 198 52.34 -35.00 84.29
C GLY A 198 53.39 -34.53 85.31
N GLN A 199 53.83 -33.29 85.21
CA GLN A 199 54.76 -32.68 86.17
C GLN A 199 54.12 -32.51 87.57
N LEU A 200 52.83 -32.17 87.65
CA LEU A 200 52.11 -32.04 88.92
C LEU A 200 51.86 -33.39 89.59
N GLU A 201 51.55 -34.43 88.81
CA GLU A 201 51.45 -35.81 89.30
C GLU A 201 52.82 -36.37 89.77
N ALA A 202 53.92 -35.94 89.15
CA ALA A 202 55.27 -36.24 89.60
C ALA A 202 55.65 -35.48 90.89
N ALA A 203 55.23 -34.21 91.01
CA ALA A 203 55.48 -33.39 92.20
C ALA A 203 54.64 -33.80 93.42
N GLY A 204 53.52 -34.49 93.23
CA GLY A 204 52.68 -35.02 94.31
C GLY A 204 53.29 -36.16 95.13
N LYS A 205 54.51 -36.64 94.79
CA LYS A 205 55.19 -37.75 95.48
C LYS A 205 56.30 -37.34 96.46
N GLN A 206 56.53 -36.06 96.75
CA GLN A 206 57.48 -35.63 97.79
C GLN A 206 56.87 -34.61 98.73
N GLY A 207 56.83 -34.96 100.01
CA GLY A 207 56.24 -34.19 101.09
C GLY A 207 57.14 -33.13 101.73
N ASP A 208 56.51 -32.43 102.68
CA ASP A 208 57.01 -31.73 103.87
C ASP A 208 58.24 -30.80 103.78
N PHE A 209 58.03 -29.49 104.03
CA PHE A 209 58.25 -28.84 105.34
C PHE A 209 57.97 -27.31 105.25
N PRO A 210 57.67 -26.61 106.36
CA PRO A 210 57.12 -25.27 106.41
C PRO A 210 58.17 -24.21 106.81
N ASN A 211 58.46 -23.28 105.89
CA ASN A 211 58.90 -21.91 106.25
C ASN A 211 58.75 -20.93 105.07
N GLN A 212 57.71 -21.10 104.25
CA GLN A 212 57.44 -20.29 103.05
C GLN A 212 56.23 -19.37 103.21
N HIS A 213 55.61 -19.25 104.39
CA HIS A 213 54.26 -18.68 104.50
C HIS A 213 54.18 -17.17 104.19
N MET A 214 55.25 -16.40 104.47
CA MET A 214 55.24 -14.95 104.20
C MET A 214 55.57 -14.62 102.74
N THR A 215 56.54 -15.31 102.13
CA THR A 215 56.82 -15.22 100.68
C THR A 215 55.68 -15.83 99.85
N ARG A 216 54.99 -16.86 100.35
CA ARG A 216 53.82 -17.46 99.71
C ARG A 216 52.61 -16.52 99.78
N HIS A 217 52.40 -15.80 100.88
CA HIS A 217 51.31 -14.83 100.96
C HIS A 217 51.54 -13.63 100.02
N GLN A 218 52.78 -13.13 99.94
CA GLN A 218 53.14 -12.06 99.01
C GLN A 218 53.02 -12.50 97.54
N ARG A 219 53.46 -13.74 97.21
CA ARG A 219 53.23 -14.35 95.89
C ARG A 219 51.75 -14.59 95.60
N LEU A 220 50.95 -14.98 96.60
CA LEU A 220 49.52 -15.16 96.44
C LEU A 220 48.79 -13.84 96.22
N GLN A 221 49.18 -12.76 96.91
CA GLN A 221 48.67 -11.41 96.65
C GLN A 221 49.06 -10.90 95.26
N GLN A 222 50.31 -11.12 94.85
CA GLN A 222 50.77 -10.76 93.51
C GLN A 222 50.00 -11.53 92.43
N LYS A 223 49.82 -12.84 92.61
CA LYS A 223 48.97 -13.69 91.77
C LYS A 223 47.50 -13.25 91.79
N PHE A 224 46.96 -12.83 92.93
CA PHE A 224 45.60 -12.30 93.01
C PHE A 224 45.46 -11.00 92.23
N GLY A 225 46.47 -10.12 92.29
CA GLY A 225 46.53 -8.89 91.51
C GLY A 225 46.63 -9.14 90.00
N GLU A 226 47.40 -10.15 89.60
CA GLU A 226 47.50 -10.61 88.21
C GLU A 226 46.18 -11.21 87.72
N VAL A 227 45.58 -12.13 88.48
CA VAL A 227 44.27 -12.71 88.17
C VAL A 227 43.19 -11.63 88.11
N SER A 228 43.21 -10.64 89.00
CA SER A 228 42.24 -9.54 88.98
C SER A 228 42.41 -8.66 87.75
N ARG A 229 43.65 -8.36 87.34
CA ARG A 229 43.94 -7.65 86.09
C ARG A 229 43.52 -8.45 84.86
N GLU A 230 43.83 -9.74 84.83
CA GLU A 230 43.43 -10.67 83.75
C GLU A 230 41.90 -10.76 83.66
N ASN A 231 41.21 -10.83 84.79
CA ASN A 231 39.76 -10.89 84.84
C ASN A 231 39.12 -9.56 84.38
N GLY A 232 39.75 -8.41 84.70
CA GLY A 232 39.38 -7.12 84.14
C GLY A 232 39.54 -7.08 82.61
N ARG A 233 40.68 -7.57 82.10
CA ARG A 233 40.96 -7.66 80.66
C ARG A 233 39.96 -8.56 79.94
N LEU A 234 39.71 -9.75 80.47
CA LEU A 234 38.75 -10.71 79.91
C LEU A 234 37.32 -10.16 79.91
N LYS A 235 36.90 -9.42 80.94
CA LYS A 235 35.59 -8.75 80.95
C LYS A 235 35.48 -7.70 79.85
N SER A 236 36.50 -6.89 79.63
CA SER A 236 36.53 -5.92 78.53
C SER A 236 36.49 -6.60 77.17
N GLU A 237 37.24 -7.70 77.00
CA GLU A 237 37.26 -8.50 75.77
C GLU A 237 35.91 -9.16 75.48
N VAL A 238 35.25 -9.73 76.50
CA VAL A 238 33.88 -10.27 76.38
C VAL A 238 32.90 -9.17 75.99
N HIS A 239 33.02 -7.96 76.52
CA HIS A 239 32.14 -6.86 76.15
C HIS A 239 32.31 -6.47 74.67
N GLN A 240 33.55 -6.33 74.19
CA GLN A 240 33.85 -6.05 72.78
C GLN A 240 33.35 -7.17 71.85
N LEU A 241 33.52 -8.44 72.24
CA LEU A 241 33.00 -9.58 71.49
C LEU A 241 31.46 -9.58 71.44
N THR A 242 30.80 -9.11 72.50
CA THR A 242 29.34 -9.01 72.53
C THR A 242 28.85 -7.91 71.58
N GLU A 243 29.49 -6.74 71.60
CA GLU A 243 29.17 -5.62 70.70
C GLU A 243 29.39 -5.99 69.22
N THR A 244 30.53 -6.60 68.91
CA THR A 244 30.83 -7.05 67.54
C THR A 244 29.85 -8.11 67.05
N ASN A 245 29.42 -9.04 67.91
CA ASN A 245 28.45 -10.07 67.55
C ASN A 245 27.04 -9.48 67.30
N GLU A 246 26.61 -8.50 68.09
CA GLU A 246 25.38 -7.75 67.83
C GLU A 246 25.45 -7.00 66.49
N GLY A 247 26.59 -6.37 66.19
CA GLY A 247 26.84 -5.72 64.88
C GLY A 247 26.74 -6.71 63.72
N LEU A 248 27.39 -7.87 63.83
CA LEU A 248 27.34 -8.92 62.81
C LEU A 248 25.93 -9.50 62.61
N LYS A 249 25.14 -9.66 63.68
CA LYS A 249 23.73 -10.04 63.57
C LYS A 249 22.93 -9.00 62.77
N GLY A 250 23.16 -7.72 63.03
CA GLY A 250 22.54 -6.61 62.29
C GLY A 250 22.87 -6.67 60.80
N SER A 251 24.15 -6.83 60.44
CA SER A 251 24.58 -6.98 59.05
C SER A 251 23.98 -8.24 58.39
N ASN A 252 23.87 -9.35 59.12
CA ASN A 252 23.25 -10.58 58.60
C ASN A 252 21.76 -10.40 58.28
N LEU A 253 21.02 -9.67 59.12
CA LEU A 253 19.61 -9.34 58.84
C LEU A 253 19.47 -8.46 57.59
N GLN A 254 20.35 -7.48 57.43
CA GLN A 254 20.36 -6.62 56.23
C GLN A 254 20.66 -7.43 54.96
N LEU A 255 21.68 -8.30 54.99
CA LEU A 255 22.00 -9.18 53.87
C LEU A 255 20.86 -10.16 53.55
N SER A 256 20.20 -10.69 54.57
CA SER A 256 19.02 -11.55 54.39
C SER A 256 17.88 -10.80 53.70
N SER A 257 17.60 -9.57 54.11
CA SER A 257 16.58 -8.71 53.47
C SER A 257 16.93 -8.40 52.02
N TYR A 258 18.18 -8.00 51.75
CA TYR A 258 18.67 -7.73 50.40
C TYR A 258 18.57 -8.96 49.49
N ASN A 259 18.93 -10.15 50.01
CA ASN A 259 18.79 -11.40 49.25
C ASN A 259 17.34 -11.74 48.93
N ALA A 260 16.39 -11.45 49.84
CA ALA A 260 14.97 -11.64 49.59
C ALA A 260 14.48 -10.70 48.48
N GLU A 261 14.89 -9.43 48.50
CA GLU A 261 14.54 -8.46 47.45
C GLU A 261 15.11 -8.86 46.08
N MET A 262 16.36 -9.32 46.04
CA MET A 262 17.00 -9.79 44.81
C MET A 262 16.31 -11.02 44.21
N ARG A 263 15.81 -11.94 45.05
CA ARG A 263 14.98 -13.07 44.61
C ARG A 263 13.65 -12.61 44.03
N ALA A 264 12.95 -11.70 44.71
CA ALA A 264 11.69 -11.14 44.21
C ALA A 264 11.88 -10.45 42.84
N ARG A 265 12.93 -9.63 42.69
CA ARG A 265 13.28 -9.00 41.40
C ARG A 265 13.70 -10.01 40.33
N SER A 266 14.28 -11.15 40.72
CA SER A 266 14.59 -12.23 39.78
C SER A 266 13.32 -12.90 39.26
N GLU A 267 12.36 -13.16 40.14
CA GLU A 267 11.06 -13.77 39.79
C GLU A 267 10.20 -12.85 38.93
N GLU A 268 10.17 -11.55 39.23
CA GLU A 268 9.48 -10.57 38.40
C GLU A 268 10.09 -10.50 36.99
N ARG A 269 11.42 -10.50 36.88
CA ARG A 269 12.11 -10.55 35.58
C ARG A 269 11.81 -11.84 34.81
N LYS A 270 11.71 -12.99 35.49
CA LYS A 270 11.29 -14.25 34.84
C LYS A 270 9.89 -14.15 34.27
N LYS A 271 8.93 -13.63 35.04
CA LYS A 271 7.55 -13.43 34.57
C LYS A 271 7.49 -12.49 33.37
N SER A 272 8.18 -11.35 33.43
CA SER A 272 8.26 -10.42 32.30
C SER A 272 8.89 -11.07 31.06
N HIS A 273 9.90 -11.93 31.23
CA HIS A 273 10.50 -12.66 30.11
C HIS A 273 9.53 -13.68 29.48
N GLU A 274 8.78 -14.41 30.29
CA GLU A 274 7.74 -15.34 29.82
C GLU A 274 6.63 -14.62 29.03
N GLU A 275 6.18 -13.46 29.50
CA GLU A 275 5.21 -12.61 28.81
C GLU A 275 5.75 -12.10 27.46
N LEU A 276 7.02 -11.68 27.43
CA LEU A 276 7.67 -11.22 26.19
C LEU A 276 7.82 -12.36 25.18
N GLU A 277 8.17 -13.57 25.60
CA GLU A 277 8.24 -14.74 24.72
C GLU A 277 6.84 -15.15 24.22
N ALA A 278 5.80 -15.07 25.07
CA ALA A 278 4.42 -15.26 24.63
C ALA A 278 3.99 -14.23 23.57
N ALA A 279 4.30 -12.94 23.77
CA ALA A 279 4.03 -11.90 22.77
C ALA A 279 4.81 -12.15 21.47
N ARG A 280 6.08 -12.57 21.57
CA ARG A 280 6.93 -12.90 20.41
C ARG A 280 6.37 -14.06 19.60
N THR A 281 5.87 -15.12 20.24
CA THR A 281 5.25 -16.25 19.54
C THR A 281 3.96 -15.82 18.82
N GLN A 282 3.11 -15.01 19.46
CA GLN A 282 1.91 -14.47 18.83
C GLN A 282 2.24 -13.61 17.60
N LEU A 283 3.23 -12.73 17.69
CA LEU A 283 3.69 -11.93 16.56
C LEU A 283 4.20 -12.82 15.42
N LYS A 284 4.98 -13.86 15.72
CA LYS A 284 5.44 -14.83 14.72
C LYS A 284 4.27 -15.52 13.99
N HIS A 285 3.22 -15.89 14.71
CA HIS A 285 2.00 -16.45 14.09
C HIS A 285 1.27 -15.43 13.22
N ARG A 286 1.13 -14.19 13.69
CA ARG A 286 0.51 -13.10 12.90
C ARG A 286 1.29 -12.80 11.63
N THR A 287 2.61 -12.76 11.68
CA THR A 287 3.48 -12.58 10.51
C THR A 287 3.29 -13.71 9.49
N LYS A 288 3.20 -14.97 9.95
CA LYS A 288 2.90 -16.11 9.06
C LYS A 288 1.53 -15.97 8.40
N ARG A 289 0.50 -15.57 9.15
CA ARG A 289 -0.86 -15.39 8.62
C ARG A 289 -0.92 -14.28 7.57
N LEU A 290 -0.33 -13.12 7.87
CA LEU A 290 -0.24 -12.02 6.90
C LEU A 290 0.55 -12.43 5.65
N GLY A 291 1.63 -13.19 5.80
CA GLY A 291 2.37 -13.75 4.66
C GLY A 291 1.52 -14.66 3.77
N GLN A 292 0.60 -15.46 4.34
CA GLN A 292 -0.34 -16.27 3.58
C GLN A 292 -1.41 -15.41 2.88
N GLU A 293 -1.94 -14.38 3.55
CA GLU A 293 -2.91 -13.44 2.96
C GLU A 293 -2.31 -12.70 1.76
N ILE A 294 -1.05 -12.23 1.86
CA ILE A 294 -0.33 -11.59 0.75
C ILE A 294 -0.21 -12.55 -0.45
N ARG A 295 0.11 -13.83 -0.23
CA ARG A 295 0.16 -14.82 -1.33
C ARG A 295 -1.20 -15.02 -1.98
N ARG A 296 -2.28 -15.07 -1.19
CA ARG A 296 -3.64 -15.19 -1.72
C ARG A 296 -4.04 -13.97 -2.55
N THR A 297 -3.72 -12.76 -2.12
CA THR A 297 -4.02 -11.54 -2.88
C THR A 297 -3.18 -11.44 -4.15
N GLN A 298 -1.91 -11.87 -4.11
CA GLN A 298 -1.07 -11.98 -5.31
C GLN A 298 -1.64 -12.96 -6.34
N ASN A 299 -2.09 -14.15 -5.92
CA ASN A 299 -2.70 -15.12 -6.83
C ASN A 299 -3.97 -14.56 -7.50
N ARG A 300 -4.86 -13.93 -6.71
CA ARG A 300 -6.07 -13.28 -7.24
C ARG A 300 -5.75 -12.14 -8.22
N LEU A 301 -4.67 -11.41 -8.00
CA LEU A 301 -4.23 -10.36 -8.91
C LEU A 301 -3.80 -10.96 -10.27
N GLU A 302 -3.09 -12.09 -10.26
CA GLU A 302 -2.71 -12.77 -11.50
C GLU A 302 -3.92 -13.38 -12.23
N GLU A 303 -4.90 -13.93 -11.50
CA GLU A 303 -6.18 -14.37 -12.07
C GLU A 303 -6.91 -13.22 -12.78
N VAL A 304 -7.04 -12.05 -12.11
CA VAL A 304 -7.68 -10.86 -12.69
C VAL A 304 -6.91 -10.35 -13.92
N LYS A 305 -5.57 -10.40 -13.90
CA LYS A 305 -4.76 -10.08 -15.09
C LYS A 305 -5.02 -11.06 -16.23
N GLY A 306 -5.21 -12.35 -15.95
CA GLY A 306 -5.60 -13.36 -16.92
C GLY A 306 -6.92 -13.01 -17.59
N VAL A 307 -7.98 -12.84 -16.80
CA VAL A 307 -9.31 -12.44 -17.28
C VAL A 307 -9.26 -11.11 -18.06
N SER A 308 -8.45 -10.15 -17.62
CA SER A 308 -8.30 -8.87 -18.33
C SER A 308 -7.65 -9.03 -19.71
N LYS A 309 -6.75 -10.01 -19.90
CA LYS A 309 -6.17 -10.32 -21.21
C LYS A 309 -7.20 -10.97 -22.12
N GLU A 310 -7.98 -11.92 -21.61
CA GLU A 310 -9.07 -12.59 -22.34
C GLU A 310 -10.14 -11.57 -22.80
N LEU A 311 -10.59 -10.68 -21.92
CA LEU A 311 -11.54 -9.63 -22.29
C LEU A 311 -10.99 -8.68 -23.37
N LYS A 312 -9.66 -8.46 -23.41
CA LYS A 312 -9.05 -7.65 -24.47
C LYS A 312 -9.03 -8.39 -25.81
N THR A 313 -8.80 -9.70 -25.81
CA THR A 313 -8.87 -10.52 -27.03
C THR A 313 -10.29 -10.62 -27.53
N ASP A 314 -11.27 -10.86 -26.65
CA ASP A 314 -12.69 -10.94 -27.02
C ASP A 314 -13.19 -9.61 -27.57
N LYS A 315 -12.80 -8.49 -26.95
CA LYS A 315 -13.11 -7.15 -27.47
C LYS A 315 -12.51 -6.90 -28.85
N ALA A 316 -11.31 -7.42 -29.12
CA ALA A 316 -10.68 -7.29 -30.44
C ALA A 316 -11.42 -8.15 -31.47
N GLN A 317 -11.83 -9.36 -31.10
CA GLN A 317 -12.59 -10.27 -31.95
C GLN A 317 -13.97 -9.68 -32.30
N LEU A 318 -14.73 -9.21 -31.31
CA LEU A 318 -16.04 -8.59 -31.54
C LEU A 318 -15.97 -7.35 -32.45
N LYS A 319 -14.88 -6.59 -32.38
CA LYS A 319 -14.66 -5.47 -33.30
C LYS A 319 -14.44 -5.95 -34.74
N LEU A 320 -13.71 -7.04 -34.92
CA LEU A 320 -13.49 -7.63 -36.24
C LEU A 320 -14.82 -8.18 -36.80
N ASP A 321 -15.58 -8.90 -35.97
CA ASP A 321 -16.87 -9.46 -36.37
C ASP A 321 -17.87 -8.36 -36.75
N LEU A 322 -17.88 -7.24 -36.01
CA LEU A 322 -18.70 -6.07 -36.33
C LEU A 322 -18.35 -5.48 -37.71
N VAL A 323 -17.05 -5.31 -38.01
CA VAL A 323 -16.60 -4.81 -39.32
C VAL A 323 -17.01 -5.77 -40.44
N ASN A 324 -16.82 -7.08 -40.22
CA ASN A 324 -17.24 -8.10 -41.20
C ASN A 324 -18.76 -8.08 -41.44
N ALA A 325 -19.56 -7.89 -40.39
CA ALA A 325 -21.01 -7.77 -40.50
C ALA A 325 -21.43 -6.49 -41.24
N GLU A 326 -20.78 -5.36 -40.98
CA GLU A 326 -21.00 -4.11 -41.71
C GLU A 326 -20.68 -4.24 -43.21
N ASP A 327 -19.55 -4.87 -43.55
CA ASP A 327 -19.16 -5.13 -44.94
C ASP A 327 -20.13 -6.09 -45.64
N HIS A 328 -20.60 -7.13 -44.94
CA HIS A 328 -21.63 -8.02 -45.47
C HIS A 328 -22.95 -7.29 -45.75
N ASN A 329 -23.40 -6.43 -44.82
CA ASN A 329 -24.59 -5.61 -45.02
C ASN A 329 -24.44 -4.67 -46.22
N ARG A 330 -23.28 -4.04 -46.42
CA ARG A 330 -23.01 -3.22 -47.61
C ARG A 330 -23.09 -4.00 -48.91
N LEU A 331 -22.59 -5.24 -48.93
CA LEU A 331 -22.71 -6.12 -50.09
C LEU A 331 -24.18 -6.43 -50.39
N LEU A 332 -24.96 -6.82 -49.38
CA LEU A 332 -26.40 -7.08 -49.53
C LEU A 332 -27.17 -5.83 -50.00
N GLU A 333 -26.86 -4.65 -49.47
CA GLU A 333 -27.45 -3.38 -49.93
C GLU A 333 -27.13 -3.11 -51.41
N SER A 334 -25.90 -3.39 -51.83
CA SER A 334 -25.48 -3.23 -53.22
C SER A 334 -26.20 -4.22 -54.15
N GLU A 335 -26.35 -5.50 -53.76
CA GLU A 335 -27.08 -6.51 -54.51
C GLU A 335 -28.56 -6.17 -54.64
N ASN A 336 -29.18 -5.68 -53.55
CA ASN A 336 -30.55 -5.20 -53.55
C ASN A 336 -30.73 -3.98 -54.47
N TYR A 337 -29.77 -3.06 -54.48
CA TYR A 337 -29.77 -1.90 -55.37
C TYR A 337 -29.69 -2.30 -56.84
N PHE A 338 -28.78 -3.22 -57.19
CA PHE A 338 -28.68 -3.76 -58.55
C PHE A 338 -29.95 -4.50 -58.98
N SER A 339 -30.55 -5.27 -58.08
CA SER A 339 -31.81 -5.98 -58.34
C SER A 339 -32.95 -5.00 -58.66
N ARG A 340 -33.10 -3.92 -57.88
CA ARG A 340 -34.09 -2.86 -58.15
C ARG A 340 -33.87 -2.17 -59.48
N ILE A 341 -32.62 -1.87 -59.86
CA ILE A 341 -32.31 -1.30 -61.17
C ILE A 341 -32.72 -2.26 -62.29
N ASN A 342 -32.45 -3.56 -62.13
CA ASN A 342 -32.76 -4.55 -63.14
C ASN A 342 -34.29 -4.74 -63.29
N GLU A 343 -35.01 -4.77 -62.17
CA GLU A 343 -36.47 -4.78 -62.14
C GLU A 343 -37.06 -3.54 -62.82
N GLN A 344 -36.53 -2.34 -62.52
CA GLN A 344 -36.97 -1.10 -63.17
C GLN A 344 -36.73 -1.14 -64.68
N LYS A 345 -35.56 -1.60 -65.14
CA LYS A 345 -35.29 -1.76 -66.59
C LYS A 345 -36.25 -2.74 -67.25
N SER A 346 -36.57 -3.85 -66.57
CA SER A 346 -37.57 -4.81 -67.05
C SER A 346 -38.95 -4.17 -67.14
N PHE A 347 -39.36 -3.40 -66.13
CA PHE A 347 -40.62 -2.67 -66.13
C PHE A 347 -40.68 -1.63 -67.25
N ASP A 348 -39.62 -0.84 -67.46
CA ASP A 348 -39.55 0.16 -68.52
C ASP A 348 -39.65 -0.50 -69.92
N MET A 349 -38.99 -1.64 -70.12
CA MET A 349 -39.13 -2.43 -71.35
C MET A 349 -40.56 -2.94 -71.57
N GLN A 350 -41.20 -3.48 -70.52
CA GLN A 350 -42.59 -3.94 -70.60
C GLN A 350 -43.56 -2.78 -70.87
N SER A 351 -43.38 -1.64 -70.20
CA SER A 351 -44.17 -0.43 -70.39
C SER A 351 -44.09 0.07 -71.83
N LYS A 352 -42.87 0.10 -72.40
CA LYS A 352 -42.67 0.45 -73.82
C LYS A 352 -43.40 -0.52 -74.77
N TYR A 353 -43.29 -1.82 -74.51
CA TYR A 353 -44.00 -2.83 -75.31
C TYR A 353 -45.52 -2.68 -75.24
N ILE A 354 -46.07 -2.40 -74.05
CA ILE A 354 -47.50 -2.13 -73.86
C ILE A 354 -47.91 -0.88 -74.63
N SER A 355 -47.15 0.23 -74.53
CA SER A 355 -47.41 1.45 -75.30
C SER A 355 -47.46 1.19 -76.81
N ASP A 356 -46.49 0.41 -77.34
CA ASP A 356 -46.46 0.04 -78.76
C ASP A 356 -47.68 -0.80 -79.16
N LEU A 357 -48.18 -1.67 -78.27
CA LEU A 357 -49.40 -2.43 -78.49
C LEU A 357 -50.65 -1.55 -78.46
N GLU A 358 -50.74 -0.62 -77.51
CA GLU A 358 -51.84 0.34 -77.42
C GLU A 358 -51.95 1.19 -78.68
N ASP A 359 -50.83 1.67 -79.23
CA ASP A 359 -50.83 2.44 -80.47
C ASP A 359 -51.25 1.58 -81.68
N LYS A 360 -50.82 0.32 -81.73
CA LYS A 360 -51.31 -0.65 -82.73
C LYS A 360 -52.81 -0.91 -82.57
N MET A 361 -53.33 -1.00 -81.34
CA MET A 361 -54.77 -1.15 -81.10
C MET A 361 -55.53 0.08 -81.55
N LYS A 362 -55.10 1.29 -81.20
CA LYS A 362 -55.71 2.54 -81.68
C LYS A 362 -55.75 2.61 -83.21
N HIS A 363 -54.67 2.20 -83.87
CA HIS A 363 -54.62 2.13 -85.33
C HIS A 363 -55.65 1.12 -85.89
N LYS A 364 -55.74 -0.07 -85.28
CA LYS A 364 -56.76 -1.07 -85.64
C LYS A 364 -58.17 -0.57 -85.37
N ASP A 365 -58.42 0.11 -84.27
CA ASP A 365 -59.73 0.70 -83.94
C ASP A 365 -60.12 1.80 -84.92
N ALA A 366 -59.17 2.61 -85.38
CA ALA A 366 -59.39 3.58 -86.43
C ALA A 366 -59.78 2.90 -87.75
N LEU A 367 -59.07 1.82 -88.13
CA LEU A 367 -59.43 0.96 -89.27
C LEU A 367 -60.81 0.33 -89.12
N ILE A 368 -61.15 -0.18 -87.92
CA ILE A 368 -62.47 -0.75 -87.63
C ILE A 368 -63.55 0.32 -87.76
N LYS A 369 -63.35 1.53 -87.20
CA LYS A 369 -64.30 2.64 -87.36
C LYS A 369 -64.49 3.00 -88.83
N GLN A 370 -63.42 3.02 -89.62
CA GLN A 370 -63.47 3.25 -91.05
C GLN A 370 -64.24 2.13 -91.79
N LEU A 371 -63.98 0.87 -91.45
CA LEU A 371 -64.71 -0.28 -91.98
C LEU A 371 -66.18 -0.27 -91.56
N GLN A 372 -66.50 0.03 -90.31
CA GLN A 372 -67.86 0.19 -89.79
C GLN A 372 -68.59 1.33 -90.51
N GLN A 373 -67.92 2.45 -90.76
CA GLN A 373 -68.46 3.56 -91.54
C GLN A 373 -68.70 3.16 -93.02
N ASN A 374 -67.83 2.32 -93.59
CA ASN A 374 -68.00 1.75 -94.92
C ASN A 374 -69.15 0.71 -94.97
N ILE A 375 -69.32 -0.10 -93.92
CA ILE A 375 -70.43 -1.05 -93.75
C ILE A 375 -71.75 -0.28 -93.52
N LEU A 376 -71.75 0.82 -92.76
CA LEU A 376 -72.90 1.73 -92.61
C LEU A 376 -73.34 2.37 -93.94
N ARG A 377 -72.43 2.50 -94.92
CA ARG A 377 -72.75 2.93 -96.29
C ARG A 377 -73.23 1.79 -97.19
N ALA A 378 -73.05 0.54 -96.78
CA ALA A 378 -73.37 -0.65 -97.54
C ALA A 378 -74.25 -1.61 -96.71
N GLN A 379 -75.58 -1.42 -96.83
CA GLN A 379 -76.66 -2.42 -96.73
C GLN A 379 -77.68 -2.36 -95.58
N PRO A 380 -78.92 -2.85 -95.83
CA PRO A 380 -80.05 -2.89 -94.91
C PRO A 380 -80.20 -4.21 -94.10
N GLN A 381 -80.80 -4.08 -92.91
CA GLN A 381 -81.69 -5.00 -92.16
C GLN A 381 -81.28 -6.45 -91.80
N THR A 382 -81.34 -6.74 -90.48
CA THR A 382 -81.59 -8.04 -89.76
C THR A 382 -80.38 -8.90 -89.28
N PRO A 383 -80.54 -9.96 -88.42
CA PRO A 383 -80.39 -9.90 -86.94
C PRO A 383 -79.47 -10.99 -86.29
N LYS A 384 -79.25 -10.88 -84.96
CA LYS A 384 -78.78 -11.90 -83.96
C LYS A 384 -77.38 -12.53 -84.13
N HIS A 385 -76.60 -12.57 -83.04
CA HIS A 385 -76.22 -13.79 -82.30
C HIS A 385 -75.14 -13.49 -81.22
N ALA A 386 -75.41 -13.94 -79.99
CA ALA A 386 -74.45 -14.03 -78.90
C ALA A 386 -73.47 -15.18 -79.16
N SER A 387 -72.16 -14.94 -79.06
CA SER A 387 -71.11 -15.95 -79.18
C SER A 387 -70.50 -16.22 -77.81
N MET A 388 -70.63 -17.46 -77.36
CA MET A 388 -69.94 -18.04 -76.19
C MET A 388 -68.41 -18.00 -76.38
N PRO A 389 -67.61 -17.87 -75.30
CA PRO A 389 -66.16 -17.93 -75.40
C PRO A 389 -65.69 -19.35 -75.74
N GLY A 390 -64.82 -19.44 -76.74
CA GLY A 390 -64.22 -20.69 -77.20
C GLY A 390 -63.31 -21.33 -76.17
N ARG A 391 -63.15 -22.66 -76.27
CA ARG A 391 -62.36 -23.55 -75.41
C ARG A 391 -60.94 -23.05 -75.09
N GLU A 392 -60.32 -22.32 -76.01
CA GLU A 392 -58.97 -21.75 -75.84
C GLU A 392 -58.90 -20.58 -74.84
N GLU A 393 -59.98 -19.81 -74.68
CA GLU A 393 -60.02 -18.68 -73.72
C GLU A 393 -60.18 -19.18 -72.28
N LEU A 394 -60.93 -20.26 -72.11
CA LEU A 394 -61.02 -21.01 -70.86
C LEU A 394 -59.68 -21.63 -70.46
N GLU A 395 -58.85 -22.02 -71.43
CA GLU A 395 -57.54 -22.61 -71.19
C GLU A 395 -56.48 -21.55 -70.82
N ARG A 396 -56.56 -20.36 -71.44
CA ARG A 396 -55.79 -19.17 -71.01
C ARG A 396 -56.16 -18.72 -69.60
N GLN A 397 -57.46 -18.63 -69.27
CA GLN A 397 -57.90 -18.31 -67.91
C GLN A 397 -57.39 -19.34 -66.89
N ARG A 398 -57.41 -20.63 -67.22
CA ARG A 398 -56.87 -21.69 -66.34
C ARG A 398 -55.35 -21.57 -66.15
N HIS A 399 -54.60 -21.10 -67.15
CA HIS A 399 -53.16 -20.85 -67.00
C HIS A 399 -52.90 -19.65 -66.09
N ILE A 400 -53.61 -18.54 -66.31
CA ILE A 400 -53.49 -17.33 -65.49
C ILE A 400 -53.87 -17.62 -64.03
N SER A 401 -54.94 -18.40 -63.80
CA SER A 401 -55.34 -18.81 -62.45
C SER A 401 -54.29 -19.70 -61.78
N ARG A 402 -53.63 -20.61 -62.52
CA ARG A 402 -52.56 -21.45 -61.98
C ARG A 402 -51.33 -20.63 -61.61
N GLU A 403 -50.88 -19.76 -62.49
CA GLU A 403 -49.74 -18.88 -62.23
C GLU A 403 -50.02 -17.91 -61.07
N ALA A 404 -51.25 -17.40 -60.96
CA ALA A 404 -51.66 -16.59 -59.82
C ALA A 404 -51.68 -17.40 -58.51
N HIS A 405 -52.10 -18.67 -58.53
CA HIS A 405 -52.06 -19.54 -57.36
C HIS A 405 -50.63 -19.91 -56.94
N GLU A 406 -49.74 -20.17 -57.89
CA GLU A 406 -48.32 -20.43 -57.60
C GLU A 406 -47.65 -19.20 -56.97
N ARG A 407 -47.88 -18.00 -57.53
CA ARG A 407 -47.36 -16.76 -56.93
C ARG A 407 -47.94 -16.49 -55.54
N ALA A 408 -49.22 -16.80 -55.33
CA ALA A 408 -49.84 -16.67 -54.01
C ALA A 408 -49.21 -17.65 -53.00
N SER A 409 -48.98 -18.90 -53.40
CA SER A 409 -48.34 -19.92 -52.55
C SER A 409 -46.88 -19.56 -52.21
N ASP A 410 -46.12 -19.03 -53.15
CA ASP A 410 -44.75 -18.54 -52.90
C ASP A 410 -44.73 -17.36 -51.91
N LEU A 411 -45.69 -16.44 -52.02
CA LEU A 411 -45.82 -15.32 -51.08
C LEU A 411 -46.24 -15.80 -49.69
N GLU A 412 -47.15 -16.77 -49.59
CA GLU A 412 -47.52 -17.40 -48.31
C GLU A 412 -46.31 -18.08 -47.66
N SER A 413 -45.52 -18.85 -48.42
CA SER A 413 -44.31 -19.49 -47.89
C SER A 413 -43.28 -18.48 -47.40
N LYS A 414 -43.05 -17.38 -48.13
CA LYS A 414 -42.16 -16.29 -47.68
C LYS A 414 -42.67 -15.60 -46.43
N LEU A 415 -43.98 -15.41 -46.32
CA LEU A 415 -44.61 -14.76 -45.18
C LEU A 415 -44.50 -15.64 -43.92
N ASP A 416 -44.65 -16.97 -44.06
CA ASP A 416 -44.45 -17.91 -42.95
C ASP A 416 -42.98 -18.03 -42.55
N ALA A 417 -42.03 -18.02 -43.51
CA ALA A 417 -40.61 -17.95 -43.21
C ALA A 417 -40.23 -16.66 -42.47
N MET A 418 -40.82 -15.52 -42.86
CA MET A 418 -40.60 -14.24 -42.18
C MET A 418 -41.19 -14.24 -40.76
N LYS A 419 -42.38 -14.84 -40.57
CA LYS A 419 -42.95 -15.03 -39.22
C LYS A 419 -42.04 -15.88 -38.33
N ALA A 420 -41.52 -16.99 -38.85
CA ALA A 420 -40.59 -17.86 -38.11
C ALA A 420 -39.30 -17.11 -37.73
N ALA A 421 -38.72 -16.35 -38.66
CA ALA A 421 -37.54 -15.54 -38.37
C ALA A 421 -37.81 -14.45 -37.31
N MET A 422 -39.00 -13.84 -37.33
CA MET A 422 -39.43 -12.87 -36.33
C MET A 422 -39.63 -13.51 -34.95
N THR A 423 -40.19 -14.72 -34.87
CA THR A 423 -40.32 -15.44 -33.59
C THR A 423 -38.95 -15.81 -33.03
N ASP A 424 -38.03 -16.31 -33.86
CA ASP A 424 -36.66 -16.64 -33.44
C ASP A 424 -35.92 -15.41 -32.89
N LYS A 425 -36.07 -14.25 -33.56
CA LYS A 425 -35.50 -12.99 -33.08
C LYS A 425 -36.13 -12.50 -31.78
N THR A 426 -37.43 -12.75 -31.60
CA THR A 426 -38.12 -12.41 -30.35
C THR A 426 -37.61 -13.26 -29.20
N ASP A 427 -37.37 -14.55 -29.43
CA ASP A 427 -36.80 -15.47 -28.43
C ASP A 427 -35.34 -15.13 -28.10
N GLU A 428 -34.53 -14.75 -29.10
CA GLU A 428 -33.16 -14.28 -28.88
C GLU A 428 -33.14 -13.01 -28.02
N MET A 429 -34.02 -12.04 -28.32
CA MET A 429 -34.16 -10.82 -27.51
C MET A 429 -34.59 -11.12 -26.08
N ALA A 430 -35.55 -12.03 -25.87
CA ALA A 430 -35.98 -12.44 -24.54
C ALA A 430 -34.85 -13.13 -23.74
N SER A 431 -34.01 -13.94 -24.41
CA SER A 431 -32.84 -14.56 -23.80
C SER A 431 -31.79 -13.52 -23.38
N LEU A 432 -31.52 -12.53 -24.24
CA LEU A 432 -30.59 -11.44 -23.94
C LEU A 432 -31.08 -10.55 -22.79
N GLU A 433 -32.38 -10.24 -22.73
CA GLU A 433 -32.98 -9.52 -21.60
C GLU A 433 -32.82 -10.30 -20.28
N LYS A 434 -33.01 -11.62 -20.32
CA LYS A 434 -32.79 -12.49 -19.16
C LYS A 434 -31.32 -12.51 -18.73
N GLU A 435 -30.38 -12.58 -19.66
CA GLU A 435 -28.94 -12.53 -19.34
C GLU A 435 -28.54 -11.15 -18.78
N TRP A 436 -29.06 -10.07 -19.36
CA TRP A 436 -28.79 -8.71 -18.89
C TRP A 436 -29.34 -8.49 -17.48
N SER A 437 -30.57 -8.91 -17.21
CA SER A 437 -31.16 -8.81 -15.87
C SER A 437 -30.37 -9.61 -14.82
N ALA A 438 -29.83 -10.79 -15.17
CA ALA A 438 -28.94 -11.55 -14.29
C ALA A 438 -27.63 -10.81 -14.00
N LYS A 439 -26.99 -10.22 -15.02
CA LYS A 439 -25.76 -9.41 -14.84
C LYS A 439 -26.00 -8.16 -14.00
N VAL A 440 -27.15 -7.50 -14.16
CA VAL A 440 -27.54 -6.35 -13.32
C VAL A 440 -27.71 -6.79 -11.86
N ALA A 441 -28.39 -7.92 -11.60
CA ALA A 441 -28.53 -8.45 -10.25
C ALA A 441 -27.17 -8.83 -9.61
N GLU A 442 -26.23 -9.37 -10.39
CA GLU A 442 -24.87 -9.66 -9.93
C GLU A 442 -24.09 -8.39 -9.58
N ALA A 443 -24.19 -7.36 -10.43
CA ALA A 443 -23.56 -6.05 -10.20
C ALA A 443 -24.09 -5.38 -8.92
N ASP A 444 -25.40 -5.45 -8.68
CA ASP A 444 -26.02 -4.97 -7.44
C ASP A 444 -25.53 -5.77 -6.22
N GLY A 445 -25.40 -7.09 -6.36
CA GLY A 445 -24.81 -7.95 -5.33
C GLY A 445 -23.37 -7.56 -4.99
N MET A 446 -22.55 -7.24 -5.99
CA MET A 446 -21.19 -6.73 -5.78
C MET A 446 -21.19 -5.37 -5.08
N LYS A 447 -22.06 -4.44 -5.50
CA LYS A 447 -22.18 -3.10 -4.91
C LYS A 447 -22.52 -3.18 -3.42
N ARG A 448 -23.41 -4.08 -3.01
CA ARG A 448 -23.71 -4.32 -1.58
C ARG A 448 -22.47 -4.80 -0.81
N ARG A 449 -21.71 -5.75 -1.35
CA ARG A 449 -20.46 -6.22 -0.70
C ARG A 449 -19.40 -5.12 -0.56
N TYR A 450 -19.36 -4.16 -1.49
CA TYR A 450 -18.49 -2.99 -1.34
C TYR A 450 -18.97 -2.08 -0.20
N HIS A 451 -20.26 -1.79 -0.13
CA HIS A 451 -20.82 -1.02 0.98
C HIS A 451 -20.60 -1.69 2.34
N ASP A 452 -20.72 -3.02 2.45
CA ASP A 452 -20.43 -3.75 3.69
C ASP A 452 -18.95 -3.63 4.10
N LYS A 453 -18.03 -3.65 3.13
CA LYS A 453 -16.60 -3.45 3.38
C LYS A 453 -16.30 -2.02 3.81
N ASP A 454 -16.90 -1.03 3.17
CA ASP A 454 -16.73 0.38 3.53
C ASP A 454 -17.29 0.64 4.95
N ALA A 455 -18.43 0.05 5.30
CA ALA A 455 -18.97 0.10 6.66
C ALA A 455 -18.05 -0.58 7.69
N TYR A 456 -17.42 -1.69 7.32
CA TYR A 456 -16.43 -2.34 8.18
C TYR A 456 -15.15 -1.49 8.36
N ILE A 457 -14.66 -0.86 7.29
CA ILE A 457 -13.48 0.03 7.34
C ILE A 457 -13.77 1.23 8.23
N THR A 458 -14.90 1.91 8.05
CA THR A 458 -15.28 3.06 8.88
C THR A 458 -15.44 2.71 10.36
N ASN A 459 -15.96 1.51 10.67
CA ASN A 459 -15.98 0.99 12.04
C ASN A 459 -14.56 0.76 12.60
N LEU A 460 -13.64 0.20 11.81
CA LEU A 460 -12.24 0.05 12.23
C LEU A 460 -11.56 1.40 12.47
N GLU A 461 -11.77 2.38 11.58
CA GLU A 461 -11.25 3.74 11.73
C GLU A 461 -11.77 4.39 13.02
N THR A 462 -13.07 4.23 13.31
CA THR A 462 -13.69 4.73 14.55
C THR A 462 -13.02 4.11 15.79
N LYS A 463 -12.82 2.79 15.81
CA LYS A 463 -12.13 2.09 16.92
C LYS A 463 -10.67 2.50 17.08
N LEU A 464 -9.97 2.77 15.98
CA LEU A 464 -8.60 3.24 16.02
C LEU A 464 -8.51 4.66 16.60
N GLU A 465 -9.45 5.53 16.26
CA GLU A 465 -9.51 6.89 16.81
C GLU A 465 -9.89 6.87 18.30
N GLU A 466 -10.80 5.98 18.72
CA GLU A 466 -11.09 5.74 20.15
C GLU A 466 -9.84 5.29 20.91
N LEU A 467 -9.12 4.28 20.39
CA LEU A 467 -7.87 3.81 21.00
C LEU A 467 -6.83 4.93 21.07
N ARG A 468 -6.69 5.72 20.01
CA ARG A 468 -5.80 6.88 20.00
C ARG A 468 -6.19 7.89 21.09
N GLY A 469 -7.47 8.22 21.22
CA GLY A 469 -7.96 9.10 22.28
C GLY A 469 -7.70 8.56 23.68
N THR A 470 -7.88 7.24 23.91
CA THR A 470 -7.52 6.63 25.20
C THR A 470 -6.03 6.71 25.50
N MET A 471 -5.16 6.49 24.51
CA MET A 471 -3.71 6.64 24.67
C MET A 471 -3.31 8.08 24.96
N GLU A 472 -3.87 9.06 24.24
CA GLU A 472 -3.63 10.48 24.48
C GLU A 472 -4.05 10.89 25.90
N ASN A 473 -5.18 10.40 26.39
CA ASN A 473 -5.62 10.61 27.78
C ASN A 473 -4.68 10.00 28.81
N VAL A 474 -4.25 8.74 28.62
CA VAL A 474 -3.30 8.07 29.53
C VAL A 474 -1.97 8.82 29.57
N LEU A 475 -1.43 9.21 28.41
CA LEU A 475 -0.20 10.00 28.32
C LEU A 475 -0.36 11.38 29.00
N GLY A 476 -1.52 12.02 28.85
CA GLY A 476 -1.85 13.26 29.55
C GLY A 476 -1.85 13.10 31.08
N GLN A 477 -2.44 12.02 31.60
CA GLN A 477 -2.43 11.71 33.03
C GLN A 477 -1.02 11.43 33.57
N VAL A 478 -0.21 10.67 32.84
CA VAL A 478 1.19 10.41 33.21
C VAL A 478 1.99 11.71 33.23
N SER A 479 1.81 12.57 32.22
CA SER A 479 2.46 13.90 32.15
C SER A 479 2.06 14.79 33.33
N MET A 480 0.77 14.86 33.65
CA MET A 480 0.26 15.59 34.83
C MET A 480 0.83 15.05 36.14
N HIS A 481 0.92 13.73 36.28
CA HIS A 481 1.48 13.08 37.47
C HIS A 481 2.98 13.36 37.62
N GLN A 482 3.75 13.29 36.52
CA GLN A 482 5.16 13.66 36.49
C GLN A 482 5.37 15.15 36.82
N GLY A 483 4.53 16.04 36.28
CA GLY A 483 4.54 17.47 36.60
C GLY A 483 4.25 17.76 38.08
N ARG A 484 3.28 17.05 38.68
CA ARG A 484 2.99 17.14 40.12
C ARG A 484 4.13 16.58 40.98
N LYS A 485 4.78 15.50 40.56
CA LYS A 485 5.92 14.92 41.27
C LYS A 485 7.10 15.89 41.28
N ARG A 486 7.41 16.53 40.15
CA ARG A 486 8.46 17.58 40.07
C ARG A 486 8.19 18.74 41.02
N ARG A 487 6.97 19.27 41.07
CA ARG A 487 6.61 20.37 41.99
C ARG A 487 6.65 19.99 43.48
N ARG A 488 6.69 18.71 43.83
CA ARG A 488 6.85 18.24 45.22
C ARG A 488 8.31 18.00 45.60
N THR A 489 9.15 17.64 44.63
CA THR A 489 10.60 17.44 44.85
C THR A 489 11.40 18.72 44.65
N GLU A 490 10.88 19.66 43.87
CA GLU A 490 11.42 21.00 43.66
C GLU A 490 10.48 21.98 44.39
N GLY A 491 10.61 22.05 45.71
CA GLY A 491 9.98 23.13 46.49
C GLY A 491 10.53 24.50 46.06
N PRO A 492 9.82 25.60 46.38
CA PRO A 492 10.24 26.96 46.04
C PRO A 492 11.37 27.43 46.98
N ASP A 493 12.49 26.70 47.01
CA ASP A 493 13.66 27.01 47.82
C ASP A 493 14.90 27.18 46.92
N PHE A 494 14.84 28.12 45.98
CA PHE A 494 16.04 28.74 45.41
C PHE A 494 15.71 30.21 45.07
N GLN A 495 15.48 31.02 46.11
CA GLN A 495 15.77 32.45 46.05
C GLN A 495 17.25 32.62 46.40
N LEU A 496 18.04 33.02 45.40
CA LEU A 496 19.33 33.69 45.56
C LEU A 496 19.18 35.12 45.05
#